data_AF-A0A2N2NKP8-F1
#
_entry.id   AF-A0A2N2NKP8-F1
#
_cell.length_a   1.000
_cell.length_b   1.000
_cell.length_c   1.000
_cell.angle_alpha   90.00
_cell.angle_beta   90.00
_cell.angle_gamma   90.00
#
_symmetry.space_group_name_H-M   'P 1'
#
loop_
_entity.id
_entity.type
_entity.pdbx_description
1 polymer ?
#
loop_
_entity_poly.entity_id
_entity_poly.type
_entity_poly.pdbx_seq_one_letter_code
_entity_poly.pdbx_strand_id
1 'polypeptide(L)'
;MCVGKDLTVEKTATASKDRLYKWLIDKGVDETLIKIAEGGKATFNYTVKVTPDGFTDSGYELSGTIKISNPNDWEDITVLVEDLLDKGGTCTIDQSGPFVVEKGKSLNLTYTCTTDGTTIKNTVNVTWNKELYFTPTGLATDDAAVTFALDKETNKVITVVDDKTDPMNPETLGTADWVDGEKTFNYSLDKMGVAGTCTDYTCVLVRS
;
A
#
# COMPACT_ATOMS: atom_id res chain seq x y z
N MET A 1 -42.47 0.15 -36.71
CA MET A 1 -41.68 1.14 -35.93
C MET A 1 -40.42 0.42 -35.52
N CYS A 2 -39.26 0.83 -36.03
CA CYS A 2 -37.98 0.29 -35.56
C CYS A 2 -37.65 1.00 -34.25
N VAL A 3 -37.56 0.26 -33.15
CA VAL A 3 -37.18 0.80 -31.84
C VAL A 3 -35.68 0.55 -31.69
N GLY A 4 -34.92 1.59 -31.35
CA GLY A 4 -33.51 1.46 -31.02
C GLY A 4 -33.31 0.58 -29.80
N LYS A 5 -32.13 0.00 -29.66
CA LYS A 5 -31.74 -0.79 -28.49
C LYS A 5 -30.90 0.07 -27.55
N ASP A 6 -31.09 -0.12 -26.25
CA ASP A 6 -30.26 0.53 -25.24
C ASP A 6 -28.79 0.10 -25.39
N LEU A 7 -27.88 1.02 -25.08
CA LEU A 7 -26.47 0.69 -25.01
C LEU A 7 -26.22 -0.19 -23.77
N THR A 8 -25.14 -0.95 -23.82
CA THR A 8 -24.65 -1.72 -22.68
C THR A 8 -23.33 -1.15 -22.21
N VAL A 9 -23.03 -1.30 -20.93
CA VAL A 9 -21.77 -0.85 -20.34
C VAL A 9 -21.17 -1.98 -19.51
N GLU A 10 -19.85 -2.13 -19.62
CA GLU A 10 -19.03 -3.03 -18.81
C GLU A 10 -17.91 -2.20 -18.19
N LYS A 11 -17.63 -2.41 -16.91
CA LYS A 11 -16.61 -1.67 -16.16
C LYS A 11 -15.65 -2.62 -15.46
N THR A 12 -14.37 -2.24 -15.46
CA THR A 12 -13.32 -2.92 -14.69
C THR A 12 -12.70 -1.94 -13.72
N ALA A 13 -12.25 -2.40 -12.55
CA ALA A 13 -11.42 -1.62 -11.64
C ALA A 13 -10.19 -2.43 -11.22
N THR A 14 -9.02 -1.81 -11.27
CA THR A 14 -7.76 -2.34 -10.73
C THR A 14 -7.21 -1.34 -9.73
N ALA A 15 -6.84 -1.83 -8.54
CA ALA A 15 -6.42 -0.97 -7.45
C ALA A 15 -5.22 -1.55 -6.69
N SER A 16 -4.32 -0.67 -6.28
CA SER A 16 -3.10 -1.02 -5.56
C SER A 16 -2.77 -0.01 -4.47
N LYS A 17 -1.99 -0.46 -3.48
CA LYS A 17 -1.48 0.38 -2.39
C LYS A 17 -0.10 -0.12 -1.93
N ASP A 18 0.64 0.81 -1.37
CA ASP A 18 1.89 0.54 -0.66
C ASP A 18 1.63 0.31 0.82
N ARG A 19 2.49 -0.50 1.45
CA ARG A 19 2.47 -0.76 2.88
C ARG A 19 3.84 -0.57 3.51
N LEU A 20 3.90 0.29 4.53
CA LEU A 20 5.04 0.42 5.42
C LEU A 20 4.77 -0.31 6.73
N TYR A 21 5.60 -1.32 7.00
CA TYR A 21 5.59 -2.07 8.26
C TYR A 21 6.38 -1.32 9.34
N LYS A 22 5.75 -1.15 10.50
CA LYS A 22 6.36 -0.44 11.64
C LYS A 22 6.89 -1.43 12.66
N TRP A 23 7.97 -1.03 13.31
CA TRP A 23 8.71 -1.84 14.28
C TRP A 23 9.12 -1.01 15.49
N LEU A 24 8.83 -1.53 16.67
CA LEU A 24 9.47 -1.14 17.92
C LEU A 24 10.72 -1.99 18.11
N ILE A 25 11.83 -1.36 18.47
CA ILE A 25 13.06 -2.06 18.77
C ILE A 25 13.61 -1.52 20.08
N ASP A 26 13.69 -2.39 21.07
CA ASP A 26 14.16 -2.11 22.41
C ASP A 26 15.45 -2.88 22.66
N LYS A 27 16.42 -2.20 23.26
CA LYS A 27 17.68 -2.81 23.68
C LYS A 27 17.86 -2.60 25.17
N GLY A 28 18.08 -3.69 25.88
CA GLY A 28 18.40 -3.70 27.30
C GLY A 28 19.72 -4.40 27.58
N VAL A 29 20.26 -4.13 28.76
CA VAL A 29 21.37 -4.85 29.37
C VAL A 29 20.96 -5.24 30.78
N ASP A 30 21.40 -6.41 31.26
CA ASP A 30 21.09 -6.92 32.59
C ASP A 30 21.65 -6.06 33.73
N GLU A 31 22.89 -5.59 33.58
CA GLU A 31 23.53 -4.67 34.50
C GLU A 31 24.14 -3.48 33.76
N THR A 32 24.09 -2.29 34.34
CA THR A 32 24.73 -1.08 33.77
C THR A 32 26.04 -0.73 34.46
N LEU A 33 26.38 -1.40 35.57
CA LEU A 33 27.61 -1.20 36.33
C LEU A 33 28.00 -2.48 37.06
N ILE A 34 29.21 -2.97 36.80
CA ILE A 34 29.82 -4.10 37.52
C ILE A 34 31.14 -3.62 38.14
N LYS A 35 31.35 -3.89 39.44
CA LYS A 35 32.63 -3.65 40.11
C LYS A 35 33.52 -4.88 39.97
N ILE A 36 34.72 -4.69 39.42
CA ILE A 36 35.70 -5.76 39.20
C ILE A 36 36.95 -5.52 40.05
N ALA A 37 37.63 -6.62 40.43
CA ALA A 37 38.96 -6.55 41.02
C ALA A 37 40.01 -6.12 39.97
N GLU A 38 41.22 -5.77 40.42
CA GLU A 38 42.33 -5.46 39.52
C GLU A 38 42.58 -6.64 38.55
N GLY A 39 42.63 -6.35 37.25
CA GLY A 39 42.75 -7.37 36.19
C GLY A 39 41.49 -8.20 35.95
N GLY A 40 40.37 -7.88 36.62
CA GLY A 40 39.09 -8.56 36.45
C GLY A 40 38.37 -8.20 35.15
N LYS A 41 37.33 -8.98 34.86
CA LYS A 41 36.51 -8.88 33.65
C LYS A 41 35.04 -8.85 34.04
N ALA A 42 34.27 -7.96 33.42
CA ALA A 42 32.82 -7.85 33.59
C ALA A 42 32.12 -8.40 32.35
N THR A 43 31.06 -9.18 32.55
CA THR A 43 30.22 -9.69 31.46
C THR A 43 28.86 -9.02 31.54
N PHE A 44 28.43 -8.46 30.42
CA PHE A 44 27.15 -7.76 30.27
C PHE A 44 26.28 -8.54 29.29
N ASN A 45 25.07 -8.93 29.68
CA ASN A 45 24.13 -9.65 28.82
C ASN A 45 23.13 -8.67 28.21
N TYR A 46 23.16 -8.55 26.89
CA TYR A 46 22.29 -7.69 26.12
C TYR A 46 21.12 -8.47 25.56
N THR A 47 19.96 -7.82 25.55
CA THR A 47 18.73 -8.29 24.93
C THR A 47 18.25 -7.23 23.95
N VAL A 48 18.15 -7.58 22.66
CA VAL A 48 17.51 -6.74 21.63
C VAL A 48 16.20 -7.39 21.26
N LYS A 49 15.09 -6.69 21.53
CA LYS A 49 13.72 -7.14 21.24
C LYS A 49 13.16 -6.31 20.10
N VAL A 50 12.66 -6.99 19.07
CA VAL A 50 12.06 -6.41 17.88
C VAL A 50 10.60 -6.83 17.84
N THR A 51 9.69 -5.86 17.83
CA THR A 51 8.24 -6.08 17.96
C THR A 51 7.50 -5.39 16.81
N PRO A 52 6.63 -6.10 16.07
CA PRO A 52 5.72 -5.48 15.10
C PRO A 52 4.84 -4.41 15.75
N ASP A 53 4.70 -3.25 15.09
CA ASP A 53 3.99 -2.08 15.63
C ASP A 53 2.96 -1.53 14.63
N GLY A 54 2.17 -2.44 14.05
CA GLY A 54 1.21 -2.10 13.01
C GLY A 54 1.87 -1.73 11.68
N PHE A 55 1.10 -1.06 10.83
CA PHE A 55 1.51 -0.63 9.49
C PHE A 55 0.79 0.66 9.09
N THR A 56 1.29 1.30 8.04
CA THR A 56 0.60 2.41 7.36
C THR A 56 0.51 2.10 5.88
N ASP A 57 -0.70 2.23 5.34
CA ASP A 57 -0.96 2.10 3.91
C ASP A 57 -0.93 3.49 3.26
N SER A 58 -0.37 3.56 2.05
CA SER A 58 -0.21 4.80 1.27
C SER A 58 -0.16 4.49 -0.23
N GLY A 59 0.01 5.51 -1.09
CA GLY A 59 0.21 5.28 -2.52
C GLY A 59 -0.98 4.58 -3.18
N TYR A 60 -2.21 4.97 -2.82
CA TYR A 60 -3.41 4.36 -3.38
C TYR A 60 -3.56 4.73 -4.85
N GLU A 61 -3.59 3.73 -5.71
CA GLU A 61 -3.87 3.86 -7.13
C GLU A 61 -5.14 3.10 -7.48
N LEU A 62 -5.99 3.71 -8.31
CA LEU A 62 -7.21 3.10 -8.82
C LEU A 62 -7.41 3.55 -10.27
N SER A 63 -7.51 2.59 -11.17
CA SER A 63 -7.77 2.83 -12.59
C SER A 63 -8.56 1.70 -13.21
N GLY A 64 -9.05 1.92 -14.43
CA GLY A 64 -9.77 0.87 -15.13
C GLY A 64 -10.21 1.28 -16.52
N THR A 65 -11.11 0.46 -17.06
CA THR A 65 -11.73 0.65 -18.37
C THR A 65 -13.24 0.63 -18.25
N ILE A 66 -13.89 1.46 -19.07
CA ILE A 66 -15.32 1.49 -19.29
C ILE A 66 -15.53 1.17 -20.77
N LYS A 67 -16.23 0.08 -21.04
CA LYS A 67 -16.59 -0.34 -22.40
C LYS A 67 -18.07 -0.11 -22.62
N ILE A 68 -18.40 0.77 -23.55
CA ILE A 68 -19.77 1.12 -23.91
C ILE A 68 -20.05 0.52 -25.28
N SER A 69 -21.10 -0.30 -25.41
CA SER A 69 -21.41 -0.99 -26.67
C SER A 69 -22.75 -0.55 -27.22
N ASN A 70 -22.76 -0.16 -28.50
CA ASN A 70 -23.95 0.22 -29.25
C ASN A 70 -24.41 -0.97 -30.12
N PRO A 71 -25.50 -1.68 -29.73
CA PRO A 71 -26.01 -2.80 -30.51
C PRO A 71 -26.84 -2.38 -31.74
N ASN A 72 -27.05 -1.08 -31.96
CA ASN A 72 -27.72 -0.54 -33.14
C ASN A 72 -26.73 -0.46 -34.29
N ASP A 73 -27.04 -1.03 -35.45
CA ASP A 73 -26.19 -1.05 -36.65
C ASP A 73 -26.47 0.09 -37.64
N TRP A 74 -27.33 1.04 -37.24
CA TRP A 74 -27.87 2.08 -38.12
C TRP A 74 -27.48 3.52 -37.72
N GLU A 75 -27.25 3.81 -36.44
CA GLU A 75 -26.99 5.17 -35.93
C GLU A 75 -25.92 5.19 -34.82
N ASP A 76 -25.06 6.20 -34.86
CA ASP A 76 -24.05 6.46 -33.84
C ASP A 76 -24.69 7.20 -32.65
N ILE A 77 -24.29 6.90 -31.42
CA ILE A 77 -24.91 7.48 -30.23
C ILE A 77 -23.89 8.28 -29.43
N THR A 78 -24.15 9.57 -29.24
CA THR A 78 -23.39 10.42 -28.32
C THR A 78 -23.85 10.19 -26.88
N VAL A 79 -22.89 9.98 -25.98
CA VAL A 79 -23.14 9.67 -24.57
C VAL A 79 -22.45 10.66 -23.63
N LEU A 80 -22.97 10.76 -22.41
CA LEU A 80 -22.29 11.36 -21.26
C LEU A 80 -21.88 10.23 -20.31
N VAL A 81 -20.70 10.36 -19.71
CA VAL A 81 -20.12 9.35 -18.81
C VAL A 81 -19.81 10.01 -17.47
N GLU A 82 -20.44 9.51 -16.42
CA GLU A 82 -20.14 9.87 -15.03
C GLU A 82 -19.60 8.65 -14.30
N ASP A 83 -18.52 8.84 -13.54
CA ASP A 83 -17.84 7.75 -12.83
C ASP A 83 -17.65 8.12 -11.36
N LEU A 84 -18.16 7.28 -10.46
CA LEU A 84 -18.35 7.61 -9.04
C LEU A 84 -17.78 6.53 -8.12
N LEU A 85 -17.14 6.96 -7.04
CA LEU A 85 -16.70 6.09 -5.95
C LEU A 85 -17.70 6.12 -4.80
N ASP A 86 -17.91 4.96 -4.17
CA ASP A 86 -18.90 4.81 -3.09
C ASP A 86 -18.52 5.50 -1.76
N LYS A 87 -17.23 5.81 -1.56
CA LYS A 87 -16.68 6.45 -0.35
C LYS A 87 -16.07 7.83 -0.58
N GLY A 88 -16.32 8.42 -1.76
CA GLY A 88 -15.73 9.70 -2.15
C GLY A 88 -14.36 9.54 -2.83
N GLY A 89 -13.82 10.67 -3.30
CA GLY A 89 -12.75 10.72 -4.29
C GLY A 89 -13.27 11.23 -5.64
N THR A 90 -12.40 11.27 -6.65
CA THR A 90 -12.75 11.78 -7.98
C THR A 90 -12.21 10.87 -9.07
N CYS A 91 -13.07 10.41 -9.98
CA CYS A 91 -12.65 9.68 -11.18
C CYS A 91 -12.64 10.61 -12.39
N THR A 92 -11.63 10.45 -13.24
CA THR A 92 -11.44 11.22 -14.47
C THR A 92 -11.32 10.24 -15.63
N ILE A 93 -12.11 10.49 -16.69
CA ILE A 93 -11.95 9.79 -17.96
C ILE A 93 -10.75 10.42 -18.69
N ASP A 94 -9.80 9.59 -19.12
CA ASP A 94 -8.54 10.10 -19.66
C ASP A 94 -8.70 10.67 -21.08
N GLN A 95 -9.69 10.18 -21.83
CA GLN A 95 -10.03 10.67 -23.16
C GLN A 95 -10.91 11.92 -23.10
N SER A 96 -10.69 12.85 -24.03
CA SER A 96 -11.54 14.03 -24.22
C SER A 96 -12.81 13.70 -25.00
N GLY A 97 -13.95 14.21 -24.52
CA GLY A 97 -15.22 14.14 -25.25
C GLY A 97 -15.33 15.11 -26.45
N PRO A 98 -16.44 15.06 -27.21
CA PRO A 98 -17.63 14.25 -26.95
C PRO A 98 -17.39 12.74 -27.15
N PHE A 99 -18.06 11.91 -26.36
CA PHE A 99 -17.98 10.46 -26.47
C PHE A 99 -19.05 9.95 -27.43
N VAL A 100 -18.62 9.38 -28.55
CA VAL A 100 -19.52 8.84 -29.59
C VAL A 100 -19.29 7.33 -29.69
N VAL A 101 -20.36 6.56 -29.52
CA VAL A 101 -20.35 5.11 -29.70
C VAL A 101 -20.89 4.79 -31.09
N GLU A 102 -19.97 4.50 -32.00
CA GLU A 102 -20.30 4.16 -33.38
C GLU A 102 -21.26 2.96 -33.44
N LYS A 103 -22.15 2.99 -34.43
CA LYS A 103 -23.12 1.93 -34.68
C LYS A 103 -22.47 0.55 -34.83
N GLY A 104 -23.03 -0.44 -34.14
CA GLY A 104 -22.57 -1.82 -34.13
C GLY A 104 -21.20 -2.03 -33.48
N LYS A 105 -20.63 -1.00 -32.82
CA LYS A 105 -19.30 -1.03 -32.23
C LYS A 105 -19.32 -0.70 -30.73
N SER A 106 -18.14 -0.78 -30.13
CA SER A 106 -17.89 -0.38 -28.75
C SER A 106 -16.87 0.76 -28.68
N LEU A 107 -17.06 1.63 -27.69
CA LEU A 107 -16.11 2.65 -27.27
C LEU A 107 -15.47 2.19 -25.96
N ASN A 108 -14.13 2.17 -25.92
CA ASN A 108 -13.38 1.89 -24.70
C ASN A 108 -12.79 3.19 -24.17
N LEU A 109 -13.09 3.51 -22.92
CA LEU A 109 -12.58 4.66 -22.19
C LEU A 109 -11.72 4.16 -21.04
N THR A 110 -10.56 4.77 -20.83
CA THR A 110 -9.74 4.54 -19.64
C THR A 110 -10.04 5.62 -18.63
N TYR A 111 -9.92 5.27 -17.36
CA TYR A 111 -10.15 6.21 -16.28
C TYR A 111 -9.16 5.99 -15.15
N THR A 112 -8.91 7.07 -14.42
CA THR A 112 -8.11 7.10 -13.21
C THR A 112 -8.89 7.76 -12.09
N CYS A 113 -8.73 7.30 -10.86
CA CYS A 113 -9.42 7.86 -9.70
C CYS A 113 -8.45 8.25 -8.59
N THR A 114 -8.77 9.35 -7.91
CA THR A 114 -8.21 9.69 -6.60
C THR A 114 -9.08 9.09 -5.51
N THR A 115 -8.46 8.55 -4.46
CA THR A 115 -9.15 7.89 -3.35
C THR A 115 -8.25 7.85 -2.11
N ASP A 116 -8.86 7.75 -0.93
CA ASP A 116 -8.16 7.52 0.35
C ASP A 116 -7.94 6.03 0.66
N GLY A 117 -8.32 5.14 -0.27
CA GLY A 117 -8.20 3.69 -0.11
C GLY A 117 -9.36 3.01 0.60
N THR A 118 -10.43 3.74 0.93
CA THR A 118 -11.60 3.19 1.63
C THR A 118 -12.71 2.72 0.69
N THR A 119 -12.68 3.14 -0.58
CA THR A 119 -13.67 2.73 -1.59
C THR A 119 -13.62 1.23 -1.83
N ILE A 120 -14.79 0.62 -1.93
CA ILE A 120 -14.93 -0.81 -2.26
C ILE A 120 -15.69 -1.01 -3.56
N LYS A 121 -16.19 0.07 -4.16
CA LYS A 121 -17.01 0.02 -5.36
C LYS A 121 -16.88 1.29 -6.19
N ASN A 122 -16.76 1.10 -7.50
CA ASN A 122 -16.75 2.18 -8.48
C ASN A 122 -17.85 1.95 -9.52
N THR A 123 -18.74 2.92 -9.66
CA THR A 123 -19.97 2.85 -10.47
C THR A 123 -19.87 3.79 -11.65
N VAL A 124 -20.08 3.29 -12.87
CA VAL A 124 -20.25 4.14 -14.05
C VAL A 124 -21.73 4.32 -14.37
N ASN A 125 -22.09 5.54 -14.73
CA ASN A 125 -23.39 5.88 -15.31
C ASN A 125 -23.15 6.47 -16.70
N VAL A 126 -23.67 5.78 -17.72
CA VAL A 126 -23.64 6.22 -19.11
C VAL A 126 -25.04 6.67 -19.50
N THR A 127 -25.19 7.94 -19.90
CA THR A 127 -26.49 8.50 -20.29
C THR A 127 -26.50 8.97 -21.73
N TRP A 128 -27.67 8.88 -22.37
CA TRP A 128 -27.92 9.38 -23.73
C TRP A 128 -29.36 9.88 -23.87
N ASN A 129 -29.63 10.64 -24.93
CA ASN A 129 -30.95 11.16 -25.22
C ASN A 129 -31.83 10.06 -25.84
N LYS A 130 -32.69 9.42 -25.03
CA LYS A 130 -33.50 8.29 -25.48
C LYS A 130 -34.54 8.66 -26.53
N GLU A 131 -35.10 9.87 -26.46
CA GLU A 131 -36.08 10.37 -27.41
C GLU A 131 -35.45 10.60 -28.79
N LEU A 132 -34.21 11.11 -28.83
CA LEU A 132 -33.46 11.35 -30.06
C LEU A 132 -33.10 10.04 -30.77
N TYR A 133 -32.68 9.02 -30.02
CA TYR A 133 -32.21 7.74 -30.57
C TYR A 133 -33.29 6.64 -30.55
N PHE A 134 -34.53 6.98 -30.18
CA PHE A 134 -35.68 6.08 -30.12
C PHE A 134 -35.41 4.79 -29.31
N THR A 135 -34.70 4.92 -28.19
CA THR A 135 -34.32 3.80 -27.31
C THR A 135 -35.31 3.68 -26.14
N PRO A 136 -35.54 2.47 -25.58
CA PRO A 136 -36.42 2.27 -24.43
C PRO A 136 -36.03 3.12 -23.22
N THR A 137 -34.74 3.23 -22.93
CA THR A 137 -34.18 4.01 -21.82
C THR A 137 -33.04 4.92 -22.29
N GLY A 138 -32.50 5.73 -21.37
CA GLY A 138 -31.40 6.67 -21.63
C GLY A 138 -30.24 6.49 -20.66
N LEU A 139 -30.10 5.30 -20.07
CA LEU A 139 -29.15 5.01 -19.02
C LEU A 139 -28.67 3.56 -19.09
N ALA A 140 -27.36 3.37 -19.06
CA ALA A 140 -26.72 2.10 -18.73
C ALA A 140 -25.79 2.33 -17.54
N THR A 141 -25.72 1.35 -16.64
CA THR A 141 -24.86 1.42 -15.46
C THR A 141 -24.18 0.07 -15.24
N ASP A 142 -22.97 0.11 -14.69
CA ASP A 142 -22.26 -1.07 -14.24
C ASP A 142 -21.36 -0.74 -13.04
N ASP A 143 -21.16 -1.73 -12.19
CA ASP A 143 -20.39 -1.64 -10.95
C ASP A 143 -19.12 -2.49 -11.06
N ALA A 144 -17.97 -1.90 -10.75
CA ALA A 144 -16.74 -2.64 -10.53
C ALA A 144 -16.40 -2.70 -9.04
N ALA A 145 -16.17 -3.91 -8.52
CA ALA A 145 -15.65 -4.09 -7.17
C ALA A 145 -14.21 -3.60 -7.09
N VAL A 146 -13.88 -2.88 -6.01
CA VAL A 146 -12.53 -2.36 -5.77
C VAL A 146 -11.91 -3.14 -4.62
N THR A 147 -10.73 -3.69 -4.85
CA THR A 147 -9.91 -4.33 -3.82
C THR A 147 -8.45 -3.94 -4.05
N PHE A 148 -7.86 -3.26 -3.07
CA PHE A 148 -6.49 -2.78 -3.16
C PHE A 148 -5.50 -3.92 -2.91
N ALA A 149 -4.81 -4.34 -3.97
CA ALA A 149 -3.66 -5.24 -3.85
C ALA A 149 -2.46 -4.51 -3.23
N LEU A 150 -1.58 -5.27 -2.56
CA LEU A 150 -0.29 -4.73 -2.15
C LEU A 150 0.62 -4.64 -3.37
N ASP A 151 1.12 -3.45 -3.68
CA ASP A 151 2.10 -3.21 -4.75
C ASP A 151 3.52 -3.21 -4.19
N LYS A 152 3.80 -2.28 -3.26
CA LYS A 152 5.08 -2.23 -2.57
C LYS A 152 4.97 -2.47 -1.07
N GLU A 153 5.85 -3.34 -0.57
CA GLU A 153 6.01 -3.60 0.86
C GLU A 153 7.36 -3.06 1.34
N THR A 154 7.37 -2.21 2.37
CA THR A 154 8.58 -1.63 2.96
C THR A 154 8.74 -2.07 4.41
N ASN A 155 9.96 -2.48 4.80
CA ASN A 155 10.30 -2.97 6.14
C ASN A 155 9.53 -4.22 6.59
N LYS A 156 9.00 -5.01 5.64
CA LYS A 156 8.37 -6.30 5.98
C LYS A 156 9.37 -7.24 6.66
N VAL A 157 10.57 -7.30 6.10
CA VAL A 157 11.74 -7.94 6.73
C VAL A 157 12.76 -6.85 7.02
N ILE A 158 13.28 -6.82 8.24
CA ILE A 158 14.34 -5.91 8.64
C ILE A 158 15.61 -6.68 9.02
N THR A 159 16.77 -6.05 8.85
CA THR A 159 18.04 -6.54 9.38
C THR A 159 18.36 -5.78 10.66
N VAL A 160 18.63 -6.51 11.73
CA VAL A 160 18.90 -5.94 13.04
C VAL A 160 20.42 -5.85 13.21
N VAL A 161 20.92 -4.62 13.32
CA VAL A 161 22.35 -4.33 13.43
C VAL A 161 22.61 -3.64 14.77
N ASP A 162 23.71 -4.05 15.40
CA ASP A 162 24.13 -3.56 16.70
C ASP A 162 25.63 -3.28 16.67
N ASP A 163 26.04 -2.10 17.13
CA ASP A 163 27.46 -1.75 17.16
C ASP A 163 28.28 -2.58 18.16
N LYS A 164 27.62 -3.27 19.09
CA LYS A 164 28.25 -4.01 20.19
C LYS A 164 29.35 -3.20 20.88
N THR A 165 29.13 -1.89 21.05
CA THR A 165 30.05 -0.88 21.61
C THR A 165 31.27 -0.52 20.76
N ASP A 166 31.31 -0.96 19.50
CA ASP A 166 32.27 -0.56 18.48
C ASP A 166 31.55 0.08 17.28
N PRO A 167 31.29 1.40 17.32
CA PRO A 167 30.59 2.11 16.25
C PRO A 167 31.25 2.01 14.87
N MET A 168 32.54 1.67 14.79
CA MET A 168 33.24 1.52 13.51
C MET A 168 33.04 0.15 12.87
N ASN A 169 32.63 -0.86 13.65
CA ASN A 169 32.49 -2.25 13.20
C ASN A 169 31.15 -2.85 13.66
N PRO A 170 30.00 -2.34 13.16
CA PRO A 170 28.70 -2.85 13.57
C PRO A 170 28.46 -4.30 13.09
N GLU A 171 27.79 -5.08 13.93
CA GLU A 171 27.49 -6.49 13.68
C GLU A 171 26.00 -6.72 13.41
N THR A 172 25.71 -7.61 12.46
CA THR A 172 24.34 -8.09 12.23
C THR A 172 23.96 -9.15 13.25
N LEU A 173 22.88 -8.92 14.01
CA LEU A 173 22.30 -9.91 14.93
C LEU A 173 21.43 -10.92 14.20
N GLY A 174 20.80 -10.52 13.10
CA GLY A 174 19.99 -11.36 12.22
C GLY A 174 18.85 -10.57 11.57
N THR A 175 17.89 -11.29 11.00
CA THR A 175 16.70 -10.70 10.37
C THR A 175 15.44 -10.94 11.21
N ALA A 176 14.45 -10.06 11.09
CA ALA A 176 13.11 -10.25 11.64
C ALA A 176 12.07 -10.00 10.54
N ASP A 177 11.12 -10.93 10.38
CA ASP A 177 9.98 -10.76 9.49
C ASP A 177 8.75 -10.35 10.30
N TRP A 178 8.04 -9.33 9.83
CA TRP A 178 6.90 -8.72 10.52
C TRP A 178 5.78 -9.73 10.77
N VAL A 179 5.63 -10.72 9.88
CA VAL A 179 4.59 -11.75 10.01
C VAL A 179 4.92 -12.80 11.07
N ASP A 180 6.20 -12.97 11.43
CA ASP A 180 6.64 -13.95 12.43
C ASP A 180 6.38 -13.46 13.87
N GLY A 181 6.07 -12.18 14.04
CA GLY A 181 5.80 -11.58 15.35
C GLY A 181 7.07 -11.06 16.03
N GLU A 182 7.03 -11.07 17.36
CA GLU A 182 8.15 -10.62 18.19
C GLU A 182 9.37 -11.53 18.04
N LYS A 183 10.56 -10.91 17.93
CA LYS A 183 11.84 -11.63 17.89
C LYS A 183 12.84 -11.02 18.86
N THR A 184 13.58 -11.89 19.54
CA THR A 184 14.60 -11.50 20.52
C THR A 184 15.98 -12.01 20.10
N PHE A 185 16.97 -11.14 20.20
CA PHE A 185 18.38 -11.44 20.00
C PHE A 185 19.12 -11.24 21.32
N ASN A 186 19.78 -12.28 21.81
CA ASN A 186 20.55 -12.24 23.05
C ASN A 186 22.04 -12.42 22.74
N TYR A 187 22.89 -11.65 23.40
CA TYR A 187 24.34 -11.82 23.32
C TYR A 187 25.01 -11.25 24.57
N SER A 188 26.25 -11.66 24.84
CA SER A 188 27.06 -11.17 25.95
C SER A 188 28.28 -10.41 25.44
N LEU A 189 28.63 -9.30 26.08
CA LEU A 189 29.90 -8.61 25.87
C LEU A 189 30.73 -8.59 27.13
N ASP A 190 32.01 -8.73 26.89
CA ASP A 190 33.03 -8.93 27.89
C ASP A 190 33.92 -7.68 27.93
N LYS A 191 33.92 -6.97 29.05
CA LYS A 191 34.60 -5.69 29.23
C LYS A 191 35.68 -5.77 30.28
N MET A 192 36.81 -5.12 29.98
CA MET A 192 37.91 -4.95 30.92
C MET A 192 37.82 -3.56 31.55
N GLY A 193 38.20 -3.43 32.82
CA GLY A 193 38.30 -2.14 33.50
C GLY A 193 39.72 -1.85 33.95
N VAL A 194 40.01 -0.57 34.17
CA VAL A 194 41.25 -0.12 34.81
C VAL A 194 40.99 0.03 36.31
N ALA A 195 41.88 -0.51 37.15
CA ALA A 195 41.72 -0.42 38.59
C ALA A 195 41.69 1.04 39.06
N GLY A 196 40.72 1.36 39.92
CA GLY A 196 40.58 2.70 40.50
C GLY A 196 39.89 3.74 39.61
N THR A 197 39.39 3.37 38.42
CA THR A 197 38.63 4.26 37.54
C THR A 197 37.33 3.63 37.05
N CYS A 198 36.36 4.45 36.67
CA CYS A 198 35.22 4.01 35.86
C CYS A 198 35.63 4.04 34.38
N THR A 199 35.42 2.94 33.66
CA THR A 199 35.57 2.89 32.20
C THR A 199 34.19 2.80 31.58
N ASP A 200 33.82 3.81 30.78
CA ASP A 200 32.50 3.90 30.16
C ASP A 200 32.48 3.23 28.78
N TYR A 201 31.36 2.57 28.46
CA TYR A 201 31.12 1.97 27.15
C TYR A 201 29.75 2.40 26.62
N THR A 202 29.72 2.98 25.42
CA THR A 202 28.48 3.40 24.75
C THR A 202 28.07 2.33 23.74
N CYS A 203 26.77 2.02 23.66
CA CYS A 203 26.26 1.05 22.72
C CYS A 203 25.07 1.64 21.95
N VAL A 204 25.14 1.64 20.62
CA VAL A 204 24.13 2.21 19.73
C VAL A 204 23.55 1.12 18.84
N LEU A 205 22.22 1.04 18.79
CA LEU A 205 21.50 0.19 17.85
C LEU A 205 21.30 0.98 16.54
N VAL A 206 21.70 0.40 15.40
CA VAL A 206 21.55 1.01 14.07
C VAL A 206 20.49 0.24 13.29
N ARG A 207 19.51 0.96 12.73
CA ARG A 207 18.47 0.36 11.86
C ARG A 207 18.92 0.46 10.41
N SER A 208 18.80 -0.63 9.66
CA SER A 208 18.98 -0.68 8.21
C SER A 208 17.83 -1.42 7.54
#